data_AF-A0A131XYW2-F1
#
_entry.id   AF-A0A131XYW2-F1
#
_cell.length_a   1.000
_cell.length_b   1.000
_cell.length_c   1.000
_cell.angle_alpha   90.00
_cell.angle_beta   90.00
_cell.angle_gamma   90.00
#
_symmetry.space_group_name_H-M   'P 1'
#
loop_
_entity.id
_entity.type
_entity.pdbx_description
1 polymer ?
#
loop_
_entity_poly.entity_id
_entity_poly.type
_entity_poly.pdbx_seq_one_letter_code
_entity_poly.pdbx_strand_id
1 'polypeptide(L)'
;TMALIACVLYVPYYLFFVIRRTSFFCGKTRFRSFLQENCGQFLDGFFWVPFWCISSNVQSLFAMLIQDNQPELPYRRQLKYLSDGGLVALDWLNEDCEPPVVLCLTGLTGDSQAFYLKTLLPMLSGMKCPCVVLNNRGQGGLPLLNHRMAYVLGIDDVTEVVAEIKKRYPEGRILAVGYSLGGTQLGHYLRQKGDEAQIDAGVSLSIPFHLPTTNVNLNGWSTNYLLNMYLARSLVQRFKQYCPVLVSSGIVDINHLFRSRTLLEIDKQLTVPVYGFKSTSDYYEKGSLKGKLSTIRRPLVFLLASDDVFGSEETIPTAEIEENPWLAAIVTPRGGHVGFLDGLLWPKPPFFSERFVAAYLKALLQLCRKPGGTAHLAQLGTPCTS
;
A
#
# COMPACT_ATOMS: atom_id res chain seq x y z
N THR A 1 10.94 41.93 -11.42
CA THR A 1 11.41 42.28 -10.06
C THR A 1 10.87 41.32 -9.01
N MET A 2 9.55 41.06 -8.91
CA MET A 2 9.00 40.07 -7.96
C MET A 2 9.28 38.60 -8.31
N ALA A 3 9.17 38.22 -9.59
CA ALA A 3 9.50 36.86 -10.04
C ALA A 3 10.99 36.51 -9.82
N LEU A 4 11.88 37.48 -10.02
CA LEU A 4 13.31 37.31 -9.78
C LEU A 4 13.59 37.09 -8.28
N ILE A 5 12.96 37.88 -7.40
CA ILE A 5 13.06 37.73 -5.95
C ILE A 5 12.49 36.37 -5.50
N ALA A 6 11.35 35.96 -6.04
CA ALA A 6 10.75 34.65 -5.77
C ALA A 6 11.70 33.51 -6.19
N CYS A 7 12.33 33.59 -7.36
CA CYS A 7 13.34 32.61 -7.79
C CYS A 7 14.59 32.61 -6.90
N VAL A 8 15.11 33.80 -6.55
CA VAL A 8 16.31 33.95 -5.71
C VAL A 8 16.10 33.39 -4.30
N LEU A 9 14.88 33.44 -3.76
CA LEU A 9 14.54 32.86 -2.46
C LEU A 9 14.15 31.36 -2.56
N TYR A 10 13.44 30.98 -3.62
CA TYR A 10 12.94 29.62 -3.78
C TYR A 10 14.03 28.62 -4.14
N VAL A 11 15.01 28.99 -4.98
CA VAL A 11 16.09 28.07 -5.37
C VAL A 11 16.92 27.62 -4.15
N PRO A 12 17.41 28.52 -3.27
CA PRO A 12 18.05 28.10 -2.02
C PRO A 12 17.11 27.28 -1.13
N TYR A 13 15.85 27.70 -0.96
CA TYR A 13 14.88 26.92 -0.18
C TYR A 13 14.76 25.48 -0.71
N TYR A 14 14.65 25.34 -2.02
CA TYR A 14 14.51 24.04 -2.69
C TYR A 14 15.78 23.18 -2.52
N LEU A 15 16.96 23.75 -2.74
CA LEU A 15 18.23 23.02 -2.62
C LEU A 15 18.56 22.61 -1.18
N PHE A 16 18.27 23.45 -0.18
CA PHE A 16 18.66 23.21 1.21
C PHE A 16 17.58 22.55 2.06
N PHE A 17 16.29 22.72 1.73
CA PHE A 17 15.19 22.24 2.57
C PHE A 17 14.27 21.23 1.89
N VAL A 18 14.12 21.28 0.56
CA VAL A 18 13.24 20.36 -0.18
C VAL A 18 13.98 19.10 -0.58
N ILE A 19 15.17 19.21 -1.17
CA ILE A 19 15.99 18.06 -1.52
C ILE A 19 16.64 17.54 -0.24
N ARG A 20 16.25 16.32 0.14
CA ARG A 20 16.82 15.62 1.29
C ARG A 20 17.10 14.17 0.92
N ARG A 21 17.94 13.53 1.72
CA ARG A 21 18.22 12.10 1.61
C ARG A 21 17.02 11.30 2.10
N THR A 22 16.86 10.11 1.54
CA THR A 22 15.98 9.08 2.09
C THR A 22 16.51 8.61 3.44
N SER A 23 15.61 8.36 4.39
CA SER A 23 15.96 7.72 5.66
C SER A 23 15.71 6.22 5.55
N PHE A 24 16.69 5.42 5.99
CA PHE A 24 16.62 3.97 5.96
C PHE A 24 16.73 3.39 7.37
N PHE A 25 15.69 2.67 7.80
CA PHE A 25 15.59 2.03 9.11
C PHE A 25 15.56 0.52 8.93
N CYS A 26 16.54 -0.17 9.48
CA CYS A 26 16.61 -1.63 9.44
C CYS A 26 17.65 -2.13 10.45
N GLY A 27 17.31 -3.18 11.20
CA GLY A 27 18.23 -3.84 12.12
C GLY A 27 19.48 -4.42 11.43
N LYS A 28 20.48 -4.83 12.21
CA LYS A 28 21.71 -5.45 11.69
C LYS A 28 21.48 -6.93 11.34
N THR A 29 20.85 -7.18 10.20
CA THR A 29 20.46 -8.52 9.75
C THR A 29 20.90 -8.81 8.32
N ARG A 30 20.79 -10.08 7.90
CA ARG A 30 20.99 -10.45 6.50
C ARG A 30 20.00 -9.73 5.57
N PHE A 31 18.82 -9.37 6.05
CA PHE A 31 17.85 -8.58 5.31
C PHE A 31 18.37 -7.18 4.97
N ARG A 32 19.07 -6.53 5.91
CA ARG A 32 19.75 -5.25 5.65
C ARG A 32 20.79 -5.38 4.55
N SER A 33 21.65 -6.40 4.62
CA SER A 33 22.66 -6.66 3.58
C SER A 33 22.03 -6.93 2.22
N PHE A 34 20.97 -7.73 2.18
CA PHE A 34 20.20 -8.01 0.96
C PHE A 34 19.65 -6.72 0.34
N LEU A 35 19.06 -5.83 1.15
CA LEU A 35 18.55 -4.54 0.68
C LEU A 35 19.66 -3.61 0.20
N GLN A 36 20.82 -3.58 0.87
CA GLN A 36 21.96 -2.77 0.43
C GLN A 36 22.53 -3.23 -0.91
N GLU A 37 22.66 -4.55 -1.10
CA GLU A 37 23.16 -5.14 -2.35
C GLU A 37 22.21 -4.90 -3.53
N ASN A 38 20.90 -5.07 -3.30
CA ASN A 38 19.92 -5.11 -4.40
C ASN A 38 19.15 -3.79 -4.58
N CYS A 39 19.12 -2.94 -3.56
CA CYS A 39 18.32 -1.71 -3.53
C CYS A 39 19.11 -0.50 -3.01
N GLY A 40 20.43 -0.59 -2.86
CA GLY A 40 21.27 0.43 -2.21
C GLY A 40 21.08 1.86 -2.74
N GLN A 41 20.83 2.01 -4.05
CA GLN A 41 20.57 3.32 -4.68
C GLN A 41 19.33 4.06 -4.14
N PHE A 42 18.41 3.35 -3.48
CA PHE A 42 17.18 3.90 -2.91
C PHE A 42 17.27 4.14 -1.39
N LEU A 43 18.28 3.60 -0.72
CA LEU A 43 18.35 3.60 0.75
C LEU A 43 18.95 4.89 1.31
N ASP A 44 19.97 5.43 0.65
CA ASP A 44 20.68 6.65 1.06
C ASP A 44 20.96 7.55 -0.16
N GLY A 45 19.90 7.83 -0.92
CA GLY A 45 19.93 8.67 -2.11
C GLY A 45 19.24 10.01 -1.87
N PHE A 46 19.64 11.05 -2.60
CA PHE A 46 18.88 12.30 -2.63
C PHE A 46 17.56 12.09 -3.38
N PHE A 47 16.45 12.49 -2.76
CA PHE A 47 15.14 12.50 -3.40
C PHE A 47 14.89 13.85 -4.07
N TRP A 48 14.79 13.84 -5.41
CA TRP A 48 14.61 15.04 -6.22
C TRP A 48 13.16 15.18 -6.66
N VAL A 49 12.32 15.76 -5.80
CA VAL A 49 10.93 16.09 -6.17
C VAL A 49 10.90 17.17 -7.27
N PRO A 50 9.97 17.17 -8.23
CA PRO A 50 9.89 18.25 -9.21
C PRO A 50 9.74 19.63 -8.57
N PHE A 51 10.48 20.63 -9.08
CA PHE A 51 10.56 21.97 -8.47
C PHE A 51 9.21 22.67 -8.30
N TRP A 52 8.21 22.31 -9.11
CA TRP A 52 6.85 22.86 -9.06
C TRP A 52 5.86 21.99 -8.28
N CYS A 53 6.26 20.79 -7.86
CA CYS A 53 5.36 19.77 -7.32
C CYS A 53 5.78 19.34 -5.90
N ILE A 54 6.04 20.29 -4.99
CA ILE A 54 6.53 19.97 -3.65
C ILE A 54 5.44 19.56 -2.65
N SER A 55 4.17 19.86 -2.92
CA SER A 55 3.06 19.58 -1.99
C SER A 55 2.56 18.14 -2.12
N SER A 56 2.30 17.47 -1.00
CA SER A 56 1.90 16.06 -0.90
C SER A 56 0.70 15.67 -1.78
N ASN A 57 -0.42 16.39 -1.64
CA ASN A 57 -1.64 16.10 -2.42
C ASN A 57 -1.44 16.39 -3.91
N VAL A 58 -0.63 17.41 -4.24
CA VAL A 58 -0.30 17.76 -5.62
C VAL A 58 0.54 16.65 -6.25
N GLN A 59 1.54 16.11 -5.55
CA GLN A 59 2.34 14.98 -6.02
C GLN A 59 1.46 13.76 -6.32
N SER A 60 0.56 13.40 -5.40
CA SER A 60 -0.33 12.25 -5.59
C SER A 60 -1.28 12.45 -6.77
N LEU A 61 -1.83 13.66 -6.93
CA LEU A 61 -2.70 14.01 -8.05
C LEU A 61 -1.95 13.94 -9.39
N PHE A 62 -0.79 14.56 -9.50
CA PHE A 62 -0.02 14.56 -10.75
C PHE A 62 0.53 13.18 -11.10
N ALA A 63 0.95 12.38 -10.12
CA ALA A 63 1.33 11.00 -10.38
C ALA A 63 0.17 10.19 -10.97
N MET A 64 -1.02 10.32 -10.37
CA MET A 64 -2.23 9.70 -10.91
C MET A 64 -2.49 10.16 -12.35
N LEU A 65 -2.50 11.47 -12.63
CA LEU A 65 -2.78 12.00 -13.97
C LEU A 65 -1.73 11.58 -15.02
N ILE A 66 -0.45 11.52 -14.65
CA ILE A 66 0.62 11.13 -15.58
C ILE A 66 0.57 9.62 -15.86
N GLN A 67 0.36 8.81 -14.82
CA GLN A 67 0.37 7.35 -14.93
C GLN A 67 -0.95 6.78 -15.45
N ASP A 68 -2.09 7.46 -15.30
CA ASP A 68 -3.37 6.95 -15.80
C ASP A 68 -3.41 6.87 -17.33
N ASN A 69 -2.59 7.70 -18.00
CA ASN A 69 -2.35 7.64 -19.45
C ASN A 69 -1.55 6.39 -19.90
N GLN A 70 -1.03 5.58 -18.97
CA GLN A 70 -0.40 4.32 -19.34
C GLN A 70 -1.45 3.33 -19.89
N PRO A 71 -1.08 2.46 -20.84
CA PRO A 71 -2.00 1.47 -21.39
C PRO A 71 -2.64 0.60 -20.31
N GLU A 72 -3.89 0.21 -20.52
CA GLU A 72 -4.53 -0.80 -19.69
C GLU A 72 -3.79 -2.14 -19.81
N LEU A 73 -3.73 -2.87 -18.69
CA LEU A 73 -3.10 -4.17 -18.66
C LEU A 73 -4.11 -5.28 -19.00
N PRO A 74 -3.73 -6.29 -19.81
CA PRO A 74 -4.63 -7.30 -20.33
C PRO A 74 -4.89 -8.44 -19.32
N TYR A 75 -5.60 -8.13 -18.23
CA TYR A 75 -5.88 -9.11 -17.19
C TYR A 75 -6.88 -10.19 -17.62
N ARG A 76 -6.65 -11.43 -17.18
CA ARG A 76 -7.72 -12.44 -17.13
C ARG A 76 -8.37 -12.42 -15.75
N ARG A 77 -9.67 -12.15 -15.70
CA ARG A 77 -10.43 -12.15 -14.46
C ARG A 77 -10.85 -13.55 -14.02
N GLN A 78 -10.61 -13.85 -12.75
CA GLN A 78 -11.18 -14.99 -12.03
C GLN A 78 -12.06 -14.48 -10.88
N LEU A 79 -13.32 -14.90 -10.84
CA LEU A 79 -14.21 -14.63 -9.72
C LEU A 79 -13.97 -15.62 -8.57
N LYS A 80 -13.96 -15.14 -7.33
CA LYS A 80 -13.86 -15.97 -6.12
C LYS A 80 -15.00 -15.61 -5.17
N TYR A 81 -15.93 -16.54 -5.01
CA TYR A 81 -16.91 -16.49 -3.92
C TYR A 81 -16.22 -16.79 -2.60
N LEU A 82 -16.44 -15.95 -1.61
CA LEU A 82 -15.87 -16.06 -0.28
C LEU A 82 -16.76 -16.91 0.62
N SER A 83 -16.19 -17.45 1.68
CA SER A 83 -16.88 -18.31 2.65
C SER A 83 -18.08 -17.64 3.32
N ASP A 84 -18.06 -16.31 3.44
CA ASP A 84 -19.15 -15.50 3.99
C ASP A 84 -20.22 -15.08 2.95
N GLY A 85 -20.20 -15.68 1.76
CA GLY A 85 -21.11 -15.35 0.66
C GLY A 85 -20.72 -14.09 -0.12
N GLY A 86 -19.59 -13.47 0.20
CA GLY A 86 -19.02 -12.34 -0.54
C GLY A 86 -18.43 -12.72 -1.89
N LEU A 87 -18.03 -11.70 -2.65
CA LEU A 87 -17.38 -11.86 -3.94
C LEU A 87 -16.18 -10.92 -4.06
N VAL A 88 -15.06 -11.47 -4.48
CA VAL A 88 -13.87 -10.75 -4.93
C VAL A 88 -13.44 -11.25 -6.31
N ALA A 89 -12.53 -10.53 -6.96
CA ALA A 89 -11.92 -10.99 -8.21
C ALA A 89 -10.40 -10.98 -8.13
N LEU A 90 -9.80 -11.98 -8.74
CA LEU A 90 -8.38 -12.09 -8.97
C LEU A 90 -8.13 -11.80 -10.45
N ASP A 91 -7.47 -10.69 -10.73
CA ASP A 91 -7.13 -10.30 -12.10
C ASP A 91 -5.67 -10.70 -12.37
N TRP A 92 -5.50 -11.68 -13.25
CA TRP A 92 -4.21 -12.35 -13.50
C TRP A 92 -3.51 -11.79 -14.74
N LEU A 93 -2.19 -11.64 -14.63
CA LEU A 93 -1.27 -11.48 -15.75
C LEU A 93 -0.26 -12.63 -15.72
N ASN A 94 0.07 -13.15 -16.90
CA ASN A 94 1.09 -14.19 -17.07
C ASN A 94 0.88 -15.42 -16.16
N GLU A 95 -0.37 -15.85 -15.96
CA GLU A 95 -0.68 -17.00 -15.08
C GLU A 95 -0.08 -18.32 -15.57
N ASP A 96 0.27 -18.42 -16.86
CA ASP A 96 0.95 -19.58 -17.44
C ASP A 96 2.45 -19.65 -17.07
N CYS A 97 3.00 -18.62 -16.40
CA CYS A 97 4.39 -18.64 -15.94
C CYS A 97 4.56 -19.45 -14.66
N GLU A 98 5.77 -19.95 -14.43
CA GLU A 98 6.14 -20.62 -13.18
C GLU A 98 6.26 -19.62 -12.01
N PRO A 99 5.85 -20.01 -10.79
CA PRO A 99 5.98 -19.17 -9.60
C PRO A 99 7.46 -18.83 -9.29
N PRO A 100 7.74 -17.78 -8.51
CA PRO A 100 6.85 -17.10 -7.54
C PRO A 100 5.72 -16.27 -8.15
N VAL A 101 4.61 -16.17 -7.42
CA VAL A 101 3.47 -15.31 -7.72
C VAL A 101 3.65 -13.95 -7.05
N VAL A 102 3.39 -12.86 -7.77
CA VAL A 102 3.31 -11.51 -7.21
C VAL A 102 1.84 -11.14 -6.97
N LEU A 103 1.43 -11.06 -5.70
CA LEU A 103 0.10 -10.63 -5.26
C LEU A 103 0.08 -9.12 -5.01
N CYS A 104 -0.78 -8.39 -5.71
CA CYS A 104 -1.00 -6.96 -5.52
C CYS A 104 -2.30 -6.69 -4.75
N LEU A 105 -2.19 -5.99 -3.64
CA LEU A 105 -3.30 -5.53 -2.80
C LEU A 105 -3.50 -4.02 -3.02
N THR A 106 -4.67 -3.64 -3.53
CA THR A 106 -4.97 -2.24 -3.91
C THR A 106 -5.39 -1.38 -2.73
N GLY A 107 -5.32 -0.06 -2.93
CA GLY A 107 -5.87 0.92 -2.00
C GLY A 107 -7.41 0.93 -1.94
N LEU A 108 -7.96 1.73 -1.02
CA LEU A 108 -9.41 1.79 -0.70
C LEU A 108 -10.32 1.98 -1.93
N THR A 109 -9.87 2.75 -2.91
CA THR A 109 -10.65 3.07 -4.11
C THR A 109 -10.12 2.43 -5.38
N GLY A 110 -9.04 1.64 -5.29
CA GLY A 110 -8.32 1.10 -6.45
C GLY A 110 -8.78 -0.28 -6.88
N ASP A 111 -8.51 -0.60 -8.14
CA ASP A 111 -8.73 -1.89 -8.78
C ASP A 111 -7.48 -2.33 -9.57
N SER A 112 -7.60 -3.39 -10.37
CA SER A 112 -6.51 -3.92 -11.18
C SER A 112 -5.92 -2.93 -12.20
N GLN A 113 -6.67 -1.91 -12.61
CA GLN A 113 -6.20 -0.85 -13.52
C GLN A 113 -5.70 0.39 -12.78
N ALA A 114 -5.44 0.30 -11.47
CA ALA A 114 -4.83 1.40 -10.73
C ALA A 114 -3.52 1.87 -11.40
N PHE A 115 -3.36 3.19 -11.48
CA PHE A 115 -2.29 3.87 -12.22
C PHE A 115 -0.87 3.39 -11.84
N TYR A 116 -0.62 3.13 -10.54
CA TYR A 116 0.65 2.59 -10.05
C TYR A 116 0.93 1.16 -10.53
N LEU A 117 -0.10 0.33 -10.76
CA LEU A 117 0.05 -1.02 -11.30
C LEU A 117 0.33 -1.01 -12.80
N LYS A 118 -0.32 -0.10 -13.54
CA LYS A 118 -0.05 0.14 -14.98
C LYS A 118 1.41 0.48 -15.25
N THR A 119 2.12 1.03 -14.25
CA THR A 119 3.55 1.34 -14.34
C THR A 119 4.44 0.24 -13.74
N LEU A 120 4.07 -0.30 -12.57
CA LEU A 120 4.88 -1.32 -11.87
C LEU A 120 4.93 -2.66 -12.61
N LEU A 121 3.80 -3.21 -13.02
CA LEU A 121 3.73 -4.58 -13.55
C LEU A 121 4.49 -4.75 -14.88
N PRO A 122 4.48 -3.78 -15.82
CA PRO A 122 5.35 -3.82 -17.00
C PRO A 122 6.84 -3.91 -16.65
N MET A 123 7.30 -3.32 -15.54
CA MET A 123 8.70 -3.43 -15.11
C MET A 123 9.09 -4.86 -14.70
N LEU A 124 8.12 -5.70 -14.34
CA LEU A 124 8.31 -7.10 -13.96
C LEU A 124 8.18 -8.07 -15.14
N SER A 125 7.74 -7.61 -16.32
CA SER A 125 7.49 -8.46 -17.50
C SER A 125 8.68 -9.37 -17.88
N GLY A 126 9.91 -8.85 -17.83
CA GLY A 126 11.13 -9.61 -18.12
C GLY A 126 11.44 -10.75 -17.12
N MET A 127 10.79 -10.75 -15.95
CA MET A 127 10.96 -11.82 -14.96
C MET A 127 10.09 -13.05 -15.24
N LYS A 128 9.10 -12.99 -16.15
CA LYS A 128 8.22 -14.12 -16.47
C LYS A 128 7.65 -14.78 -15.21
N CYS A 129 6.87 -14.04 -14.42
CA CYS A 129 6.23 -14.52 -13.20
C CYS A 129 4.72 -14.21 -13.23
N PRO A 130 3.87 -15.06 -12.65
CA PRO A 130 2.46 -14.74 -12.47
C PRO A 130 2.30 -13.51 -11.59
N CYS A 131 1.48 -12.56 -12.04
CA CYS A 131 1.05 -11.43 -11.22
C CYS A 131 -0.46 -11.51 -11.05
N VAL A 132 -0.96 -11.25 -9.84
CA VAL A 132 -2.39 -11.29 -9.54
C VAL A 132 -2.77 -10.08 -8.72
N VAL A 133 -3.80 -9.37 -9.14
CA VAL A 133 -4.35 -8.24 -8.40
C VAL A 133 -5.65 -8.66 -7.73
N LEU A 134 -5.74 -8.42 -6.41
CA LEU A 134 -6.98 -8.56 -5.68
C LEU A 134 -7.87 -7.33 -5.91
N ASN A 135 -9.00 -7.54 -6.58
CA ASN A 135 -10.10 -6.58 -6.58
C ASN A 135 -11.02 -6.86 -5.39
N ASN A 136 -11.05 -5.90 -4.47
CA ASN A 136 -11.88 -5.93 -3.28
C ASN A 136 -13.38 -6.01 -3.60
N ARG A 137 -14.18 -6.38 -2.60
CA ARG A 137 -15.65 -6.44 -2.69
C ARG A 137 -16.22 -5.12 -3.23
N GLY A 138 -17.05 -5.20 -4.28
CA GLY A 138 -17.63 -4.02 -4.92
C GLY A 138 -16.62 -3.11 -5.63
N GLN A 139 -15.42 -3.59 -5.97
CA GLN A 139 -14.41 -2.89 -6.78
C GLN A 139 -14.17 -3.58 -8.13
N GLY A 140 -13.54 -2.86 -9.06
CA GLY A 140 -13.18 -3.40 -10.37
C GLY A 140 -14.39 -3.82 -11.22
N GLY A 141 -15.57 -3.24 -11.01
CA GLY A 141 -16.81 -3.61 -11.71
C GLY A 141 -17.57 -4.80 -11.08
N LEU A 142 -17.15 -5.27 -9.90
CA LEU A 142 -17.88 -6.30 -9.18
C LEU A 142 -19.15 -5.77 -8.51
N PRO A 143 -20.24 -6.56 -8.45
CA PRO A 143 -21.34 -6.27 -7.57
C PRO A 143 -20.91 -6.45 -6.11
N LEU A 144 -21.60 -5.77 -5.20
CA LEU A 144 -21.52 -6.05 -3.78
C LEU A 144 -22.59 -7.10 -3.43
N LEU A 145 -22.19 -8.29 -2.97
CA LEU A 145 -23.14 -9.37 -2.66
C LEU A 145 -23.65 -9.36 -1.22
N ASN A 146 -22.88 -8.80 -0.29
CA ASN A 146 -23.26 -8.64 1.11
C ASN A 146 -22.74 -7.30 1.65
N HIS A 147 -23.17 -6.91 2.85
CA HIS A 147 -22.87 -5.59 3.42
C HIS A 147 -21.40 -5.40 3.87
N ARG A 148 -20.55 -6.42 3.73
CA ARG A 148 -19.12 -6.36 4.09
C ARG A 148 -18.31 -5.75 2.96
N MET A 149 -17.41 -4.82 3.29
CA MET A 149 -16.54 -4.12 2.35
C MET A 149 -15.06 -4.27 2.73
N ALA A 150 -14.15 -3.85 1.86
CA ALA A 150 -12.74 -3.81 2.27
C ALA A 150 -12.53 -2.74 3.36
N TYR A 151 -11.82 -3.14 4.41
CA TYR A 151 -11.44 -2.28 5.53
C TYR A 151 -10.07 -2.72 6.07
N VAL A 152 -9.46 -1.92 6.94
CA VAL A 152 -8.03 -2.06 7.30
C VAL A 152 -7.68 -3.40 7.95
N LEU A 153 -8.57 -3.98 8.76
CA LEU A 153 -8.38 -5.29 9.41
C LEU A 153 -8.98 -6.46 8.60
N GLY A 154 -9.43 -6.20 7.37
CA GLY A 154 -10.09 -7.18 6.50
C GLY A 154 -9.14 -8.22 5.90
N ILE A 155 -8.46 -8.98 6.75
CA ILE A 155 -7.50 -10.01 6.32
C ILE A 155 -8.17 -11.34 5.97
N ASP A 156 -9.47 -11.51 6.24
CA ASP A 156 -10.22 -12.72 5.92
C ASP A 156 -10.24 -12.94 4.40
N ASP A 157 -10.57 -11.89 3.64
CA ASP A 157 -10.57 -11.89 2.17
C ASP A 157 -9.18 -12.21 1.62
N VAL A 158 -8.14 -11.56 2.19
CA VAL A 158 -6.74 -11.81 1.82
C VAL A 158 -6.35 -13.26 2.10
N THR A 159 -6.78 -13.82 3.23
CA THR A 159 -6.49 -15.21 3.60
C THR A 159 -7.11 -16.19 2.61
N GLU A 160 -8.37 -15.99 2.21
CA GLU A 160 -9.03 -16.83 1.21
C GLU A 160 -8.40 -16.70 -0.18
N VAL A 161 -7.95 -15.50 -0.56
CA VAL A 161 -7.26 -15.23 -1.83
C VAL A 161 -5.90 -15.91 -1.85
N VAL A 162 -5.13 -15.82 -0.76
CA VAL A 162 -3.84 -16.52 -0.63
C VAL A 162 -4.04 -18.03 -0.71
N ALA A 163 -5.07 -18.57 -0.06
CA ALA A 163 -5.40 -19.99 -0.16
C ALA A 163 -5.77 -20.39 -1.60
N GLU A 164 -6.50 -19.54 -2.34
CA GLU A 164 -6.83 -19.77 -3.74
C GLU A 164 -5.58 -19.78 -4.65
N ILE A 165 -4.64 -18.85 -4.41
CA ILE A 165 -3.35 -18.84 -5.11
C ILE A 165 -2.56 -20.12 -4.80
N LYS A 166 -2.52 -20.55 -3.53
CA LYS A 166 -1.85 -21.79 -3.12
C LYS A 166 -2.50 -23.06 -3.69
N LYS A 167 -3.82 -23.07 -3.95
CA LYS A 167 -4.43 -24.20 -4.67
C LYS A 167 -3.90 -24.32 -6.10
N ARG A 168 -3.68 -23.18 -6.77
CA ARG A 168 -3.13 -23.15 -8.13
C ARG A 168 -1.63 -23.43 -8.16
N TYR A 169 -0.88 -22.89 -7.20
CA TYR A 169 0.57 -23.07 -7.06
C TYR A 169 0.92 -23.57 -5.64
N PRO A 170 0.74 -24.88 -5.34
CA PRO A 170 0.94 -25.43 -3.99
C PRO A 170 2.30 -25.09 -3.38
N GLU A 171 3.36 -25.31 -4.15
CA GLU A 171 4.74 -25.01 -3.73
C GLU A 171 5.21 -23.62 -4.15
N GLY A 172 4.36 -22.86 -4.85
CA GLY A 172 4.69 -21.55 -5.38
C GLY A 172 4.84 -20.51 -4.28
N ARG A 173 5.95 -19.77 -4.28
CA ARG A 173 6.15 -18.64 -3.36
C ARG A 173 5.23 -17.49 -3.69
N ILE A 174 4.76 -16.74 -2.69
CA ILE A 174 3.90 -15.57 -2.86
C ILE A 174 4.64 -14.34 -2.34
N LEU A 175 4.93 -13.40 -3.24
CA LEU A 175 5.47 -12.09 -2.93
C LEU A 175 4.34 -11.07 -2.98
N ALA A 176 4.20 -10.22 -1.98
CA ALA A 176 3.08 -9.27 -1.91
C ALA A 176 3.51 -7.81 -2.06
N VAL A 177 2.69 -7.02 -2.74
CA VAL A 177 2.80 -5.56 -2.81
C VAL A 177 1.47 -4.99 -2.34
N GLY A 178 1.47 -4.16 -1.31
CA GLY A 178 0.26 -3.51 -0.83
C GLY A 178 0.37 -1.99 -0.86
N TYR A 179 -0.64 -1.33 -1.41
CA TYR A 179 -0.72 0.14 -1.44
C TYR A 179 -1.79 0.64 -0.47
N SER A 180 -1.43 1.60 0.40
CA SER A 180 -2.38 2.25 1.33
C SER A 180 -3.17 1.19 2.12
N LEU A 181 -4.50 1.11 1.94
CA LEU A 181 -5.34 0.06 2.53
C LEU A 181 -4.76 -1.35 2.36
N GLY A 182 -4.37 -1.72 1.14
CA GLY A 182 -3.79 -3.04 0.84
C GLY A 182 -2.44 -3.26 1.52
N GLY A 183 -1.67 -2.20 1.74
CA GLY A 183 -0.42 -2.24 2.50
C GLY A 183 -0.65 -2.47 4.00
N THR A 184 -1.69 -1.84 4.57
CA THR A 184 -2.09 -2.06 5.96
C THR A 184 -2.65 -3.47 6.15
N GLN A 185 -3.46 -3.95 5.21
CA GLN A 185 -3.95 -5.33 5.19
C GLN A 185 -2.79 -6.34 5.11
N LEU A 186 -1.77 -6.08 4.28
CA LEU A 186 -0.57 -6.93 4.23
C LEU A 186 0.14 -6.98 5.58
N GLY A 187 0.35 -5.84 6.23
CA GLY A 187 0.96 -5.78 7.56
C GLY A 187 0.15 -6.55 8.61
N HIS A 188 -1.18 -6.40 8.62
CA HIS A 188 -2.05 -7.14 9.53
C HIS A 188 -2.11 -8.64 9.21
N TYR A 189 -2.07 -9.03 7.94
CA TYR A 189 -2.01 -10.44 7.55
C TYR A 189 -0.72 -11.08 8.07
N LEU A 190 0.43 -10.45 7.78
CA LEU A 190 1.74 -10.98 8.18
C LEU A 190 1.92 -11.04 9.70
N ARG A 191 1.44 -10.05 10.45
CA ARG A 191 1.53 -10.06 11.92
C ARG A 191 0.64 -11.14 12.53
N GLN A 192 -0.57 -11.34 11.99
CA GLN A 192 -1.58 -12.21 12.60
C GLN A 192 -1.34 -13.67 12.23
N LYS A 193 -0.74 -13.93 11.07
CA LYS A 193 -0.31 -15.26 10.66
C LYS A 193 1.08 -15.63 11.18
N GLY A 194 1.96 -14.65 11.41
CA GLY A 194 3.31 -14.90 11.94
C GLY A 194 4.06 -15.94 11.09
N ASP A 195 4.49 -17.03 11.74
CA ASP A 195 5.19 -18.14 11.08
C ASP A 195 4.31 -18.94 10.11
N GLU A 196 2.98 -18.94 10.30
CA GLU A 196 2.00 -19.59 9.43
C GLU A 196 1.68 -18.75 8.18
N ALA A 197 2.27 -17.56 8.03
CA ALA A 197 2.04 -16.70 6.89
C ALA A 197 2.46 -17.40 5.59
N GLN A 198 1.50 -17.59 4.67
CA GLN A 198 1.74 -18.14 3.34
C GLN A 198 2.20 -17.10 2.30
N ILE A 199 2.22 -15.82 2.68
CA ILE A 199 2.94 -14.77 1.95
C ILE A 199 4.38 -14.80 2.44
N ASP A 200 5.33 -14.99 1.52
CA ASP A 200 6.73 -15.26 1.83
C ASP A 200 7.56 -13.97 2.05
N ALA A 201 7.21 -12.88 1.38
CA ALA A 201 7.81 -11.56 1.56
C ALA A 201 6.91 -10.47 0.94
N GLY A 202 7.14 -9.20 1.26
CA GLY A 202 6.43 -8.13 0.58
C GLY A 202 6.93 -6.71 0.82
N VAL A 203 6.19 -5.77 0.25
CA VAL A 203 6.38 -4.33 0.41
C VAL A 203 5.04 -3.65 0.64
N SER A 204 4.98 -2.83 1.67
CA SER A 204 3.81 -2.02 2.02
C SER A 204 4.12 -0.54 1.77
N LEU A 205 3.33 0.09 0.91
CA LEU A 205 3.52 1.48 0.51
C LEU A 205 2.48 2.38 1.19
N SER A 206 2.95 3.50 1.72
CA SER A 206 2.11 4.63 2.18
C SER A 206 1.02 4.21 3.15
N ILE A 207 1.42 3.41 4.13
CA ILE A 207 0.51 2.91 5.15
C ILE A 207 0.44 3.89 6.33
N PRO A 208 -0.74 4.16 6.88
CA PRO A 208 -0.85 4.83 8.17
C PRO A 208 -0.55 3.83 9.31
N PHE A 209 0.54 4.04 10.05
CA PHE A 209 0.85 3.21 11.24
C PHE A 209 -0.08 3.50 12.43
N HIS A 210 -0.64 4.71 12.48
CA HIS A 210 -1.45 5.20 13.60
C HIS A 210 -2.69 5.95 13.09
N LEU A 211 -3.81 5.22 12.97
CA LEU A 211 -5.07 5.74 12.44
C LEU A 211 -5.65 6.92 13.24
N PRO A 212 -5.52 7.00 14.59
CA PRO A 212 -5.96 8.17 15.32
C PRO A 212 -5.28 9.46 14.85
N THR A 213 -3.97 9.42 14.55
CA THR A 213 -3.26 10.58 13.98
C THR A 213 -3.72 10.86 12.55
N THR A 214 -3.94 9.83 11.74
CA THR A 214 -4.55 9.99 10.41
C THR A 214 -5.86 10.78 10.48
N ASN A 215 -6.71 10.47 11.46
CA ASN A 215 -7.96 11.19 11.68
C ASN A 215 -7.73 12.67 11.95
N VAL A 216 -6.78 13.00 12.83
CA VAL A 216 -6.44 14.38 13.18
C VAL A 216 -5.90 15.12 11.96
N ASN A 217 -5.00 14.50 11.19
CA ASN A 217 -4.38 15.10 10.01
C ASN A 217 -5.39 15.41 8.89
N LEU A 218 -6.39 14.54 8.72
CA LEU A 218 -7.44 14.69 7.71
C LEU A 218 -8.59 15.61 8.14
N ASN A 219 -8.74 15.91 9.43
CA ASN A 219 -9.80 16.79 9.95
C ASN A 219 -9.28 18.16 10.42
N GLY A 220 -7.98 18.42 10.34
CA GLY A 220 -7.39 19.73 10.63
C GLY A 220 -7.78 20.79 9.60
N TRP A 221 -7.60 22.08 9.96
CA TRP A 221 -7.84 23.23 9.07
C TRP A 221 -6.74 23.33 7.99
N SER A 222 -6.79 22.45 6.99
CA SER A 222 -5.84 22.41 5.89
C SER A 222 -6.48 21.87 4.61
N THR A 223 -5.72 21.85 3.51
CA THR A 223 -6.16 21.22 2.25
C THR A 223 -6.43 19.72 2.39
N ASN A 224 -5.96 19.07 3.48
CA ASN A 224 -6.25 17.68 3.78
C ASN A 224 -7.73 17.47 4.12
N TYR A 225 -8.41 18.46 4.72
CA TYR A 225 -9.84 18.38 4.98
C TYR A 225 -10.65 18.37 3.68
N LEU A 226 -10.22 19.16 2.67
CA LEU A 226 -10.84 19.14 1.35
C LEU A 226 -10.65 17.78 0.66
N LEU A 227 -9.45 17.18 0.77
CA LEU A 227 -9.20 15.83 0.31
C LEU A 227 -10.10 14.81 1.01
N ASN A 228 -10.20 14.87 2.34
CA ASN A 228 -11.04 13.99 3.14
C ASN A 228 -12.52 14.07 2.69
N MET A 229 -13.03 15.30 2.49
CA MET A 229 -14.37 15.52 1.95
C MET A 229 -14.57 14.94 0.54
N TYR A 230 -13.57 15.09 -0.33
CA TYR A 230 -13.61 14.53 -1.68
C TYR A 230 -13.64 13.00 -1.67
N LEU A 231 -12.79 12.38 -0.84
CA LEU A 231 -12.75 10.92 -0.69
C LEU A 231 -14.06 10.38 -0.11
N ALA A 232 -14.56 11.01 0.95
CA ALA A 232 -15.83 10.63 1.56
C ALA A 232 -16.99 10.73 0.57
N ARG A 233 -17.07 11.83 -0.20
CA ARG A 233 -18.08 11.99 -1.25
C ARG A 233 -17.98 10.91 -2.32
N SER A 234 -16.78 10.55 -2.74
CA SER A 234 -16.54 9.51 -3.75
C SER A 234 -17.00 8.13 -3.25
N LEU A 235 -16.69 7.80 -2.00
CA LEU A 235 -17.15 6.56 -1.36
C LEU A 235 -18.67 6.53 -1.17
N VAL A 236 -19.26 7.61 -0.68
CA VAL A 236 -20.74 7.73 -0.56
C VAL A 236 -21.42 7.52 -1.91
N GLN A 237 -20.89 8.13 -2.98
CA GLN A 237 -21.45 7.94 -4.31
C GLN A 237 -21.40 6.48 -4.78
N ARG A 238 -20.33 5.76 -4.42
CA ARG A 238 -20.22 4.32 -4.66
C ARG A 238 -21.19 3.52 -3.82
N PHE A 239 -21.33 3.82 -2.52
CA PHE A 239 -22.26 3.11 -1.63
C PHE A 239 -23.73 3.29 -2.04
N LYS A 240 -24.09 4.41 -2.68
CA LYS A 240 -25.42 4.60 -3.28
C LYS A 240 -25.74 3.54 -4.34
N GLN A 241 -24.75 3.06 -5.09
CA GLN A 241 -24.93 1.98 -6.07
C GLN A 241 -25.26 0.64 -5.40
N TYR A 242 -24.86 0.48 -4.14
CA TYR A 242 -25.07 -0.73 -3.34
C TYR A 242 -26.19 -0.58 -2.31
N CYS A 243 -27.01 0.47 -2.43
CA CYS A 243 -28.09 0.79 -1.51
C CYS A 243 -29.00 -0.43 -1.19
N PRO A 244 -29.48 -1.22 -2.17
CA PRO A 244 -30.36 -2.36 -1.87
C PRO A 244 -29.72 -3.39 -0.92
N VAL A 245 -28.43 -3.68 -1.11
CA VAL A 245 -27.67 -4.66 -0.31
C VAL A 245 -27.39 -4.12 1.09
N LEU A 246 -27.10 -2.82 1.20
CA LEU A 246 -26.85 -2.19 2.49
C LEU A 246 -28.14 -2.01 3.30
N VAL A 247 -29.26 -1.63 2.67
CA VAL A 247 -30.58 -1.53 3.31
C VAL A 247 -31.04 -2.90 3.82
N SER A 248 -30.97 -3.93 2.97
CA SER A 248 -31.43 -5.28 3.32
C SER A 248 -30.65 -5.92 4.46
N SER A 249 -29.43 -5.43 4.76
CA SER A 249 -28.65 -5.89 5.90
C SER A 249 -29.27 -5.55 7.26
N GLY A 250 -30.06 -4.47 7.36
CA GLY A 250 -30.57 -3.94 8.62
C GLY A 250 -29.49 -3.41 9.59
N ILE A 251 -28.22 -3.41 9.22
CA ILE A 251 -27.07 -3.04 10.08
C ILE A 251 -26.67 -1.58 9.88
N VAL A 252 -26.80 -1.08 8.65
CA VAL A 252 -26.27 0.22 8.23
C VAL A 252 -27.36 1.27 8.18
N ASP A 253 -27.18 2.39 8.88
CA ASP A 253 -28.05 3.56 8.72
C ASP A 253 -27.67 4.31 7.43
N ILE A 254 -28.40 4.00 6.36
CA ILE A 254 -28.17 4.54 5.02
C ILE A 254 -28.34 6.06 4.96
N ASN A 255 -29.27 6.62 5.73
CA ASN A 255 -29.53 8.06 5.72
C ASN A 255 -28.33 8.83 6.29
N HIS A 256 -27.75 8.33 7.39
CA HIS A 256 -26.55 8.92 7.97
C HIS A 256 -25.30 8.63 7.12
N LEU A 257 -25.17 7.42 6.57
CA LEU A 257 -24.07 7.08 5.66
C LEU A 257 -24.02 8.02 4.45
N PHE A 258 -25.15 8.28 3.79
CA PHE A 258 -25.18 9.13 2.59
C PHE A 258 -24.99 10.62 2.86
N ARG A 259 -25.05 11.04 4.13
CA ARG A 259 -24.75 12.41 4.56
C ARG A 259 -23.32 12.58 5.06
N SER A 260 -22.55 11.50 5.15
CA SER A 260 -21.17 11.51 5.64
C SER A 260 -20.28 12.36 4.74
N ARG A 261 -19.47 13.22 5.36
CA ARG A 261 -18.55 14.17 4.73
C ARG A 261 -17.09 13.87 5.05
N THR A 262 -16.81 12.95 5.96
CA THR A 262 -15.45 12.56 6.32
C THR A 262 -15.32 11.05 6.36
N LEU A 263 -14.09 10.53 6.23
CA LEU A 263 -13.81 9.10 6.38
C LEU A 263 -14.21 8.59 7.77
N LEU A 264 -14.03 9.40 8.82
CA LEU A 264 -14.46 9.06 10.18
C LEU A 264 -15.97 8.85 10.28
N GLU A 265 -16.76 9.71 9.64
CA GLU A 265 -18.22 9.56 9.60
C GLU A 265 -18.62 8.30 8.84
N ILE A 266 -17.95 8.00 7.72
CA ILE A 266 -18.16 6.74 6.99
C ILE A 266 -17.84 5.55 7.89
N ASP A 267 -16.68 5.54 8.55
CA ASP A 267 -16.29 4.45 9.45
C ASP A 267 -17.27 4.30 10.61
N LYS A 268 -17.80 5.40 11.16
CA LYS A 268 -18.82 5.37 12.20
C LYS A 268 -20.12 4.73 11.72
N GLN A 269 -20.57 5.04 10.50
CA GLN A 269 -21.86 4.61 9.97
C GLN A 269 -21.82 3.25 9.26
N LEU A 270 -20.64 2.82 8.82
CA LEU A 270 -20.47 1.61 8.02
C LEU A 270 -19.51 0.63 8.71
N THR A 271 -18.22 0.97 8.83
CA THR A 271 -17.20 0.03 9.32
C THR A 271 -17.47 -0.46 10.74
N VAL A 272 -17.77 0.46 11.67
CA VAL A 272 -18.05 0.13 13.07
C VAL A 272 -19.24 -0.83 13.21
N PRO A 273 -20.44 -0.55 12.67
CA PRO A 273 -21.58 -1.46 12.81
C PRO A 273 -21.42 -2.76 12.03
N VAL A 274 -20.85 -2.74 10.81
CA VAL A 274 -20.68 -3.94 9.97
C VAL A 274 -19.72 -4.95 10.61
N TYR A 275 -18.66 -4.49 11.26
CA TYR A 275 -17.65 -5.35 11.87
C TYR A 275 -17.76 -5.47 13.39
N GLY A 276 -18.80 -4.89 13.99
CA GLY A 276 -19.08 -5.01 15.42
C GLY A 276 -18.02 -4.35 16.33
N PHE A 277 -17.39 -3.27 15.89
CA PHE A 277 -16.47 -2.51 16.74
C PHE A 277 -17.24 -1.75 17.83
N LYS A 278 -16.62 -1.55 19.00
CA LYS A 278 -17.29 -0.84 20.12
C LYS A 278 -17.51 0.63 19.82
N SER A 279 -16.58 1.23 19.08
CA SER A 279 -16.58 2.64 18.68
C SER A 279 -15.61 2.85 17.52
N THR A 280 -15.62 4.03 16.91
CA THR A 280 -14.59 4.42 15.94
C THR A 280 -13.20 4.46 16.57
N SER A 281 -13.08 4.87 17.83
CA SER A 281 -11.79 4.84 18.55
C SER A 281 -11.30 3.40 18.72
N ASP A 282 -12.16 2.45 19.11
CA ASP A 282 -11.80 1.02 19.19
C ASP A 282 -11.34 0.48 17.83
N TYR A 283 -12.04 0.84 16.75
CA TYR A 283 -11.64 0.49 15.39
C TYR A 283 -10.26 1.05 15.02
N TYR A 284 -10.03 2.35 15.26
CA TYR A 284 -8.79 3.04 14.87
C TYR A 284 -7.58 2.55 15.67
N GLU A 285 -7.76 2.28 16.96
CA GLU A 285 -6.73 1.66 17.80
C GLU A 285 -6.40 0.25 17.31
N LYS A 286 -7.41 -0.58 17.02
CA LYS A 286 -7.19 -1.95 16.52
C LYS A 286 -6.56 -1.98 15.13
N GLY A 287 -6.95 -1.07 14.25
CA GLY A 287 -6.45 -0.94 12.88
C GLY A 287 -5.07 -0.27 12.76
N SER A 288 -4.54 0.30 13.84
CA SER A 288 -3.17 0.81 13.87
C SER A 288 -2.17 -0.34 13.93
N LEU A 289 -1.05 -0.22 13.20
CA LEU A 289 0.05 -1.20 13.21
C LEU A 289 1.15 -0.86 14.20
N LYS A 290 1.25 0.40 14.64
CA LYS A 290 2.18 0.84 15.68
C LYS A 290 2.01 -0.02 16.94
N GLY A 291 3.11 -0.58 17.44
CA GLY A 291 3.14 -1.47 18.62
C GLY A 291 2.66 -2.91 18.35
N LYS A 292 2.54 -3.33 17.08
CA LYS A 292 2.02 -4.65 16.70
C LYS A 292 2.85 -5.36 15.62
N LEU A 293 4.03 -4.86 15.27
CA LEU A 293 4.92 -5.37 14.26
C LEU A 293 5.83 -6.50 14.76
N SER A 294 6.01 -6.64 16.08
CA SER A 294 6.88 -7.66 16.71
C SER A 294 6.55 -9.12 16.35
N THR A 295 5.33 -9.39 15.85
CA THR A 295 4.85 -10.72 15.45
C THR A 295 5.06 -11.02 13.96
N ILE A 296 5.51 -10.06 13.16
CA ILE A 296 5.82 -10.30 11.75
C ILE A 296 7.09 -11.16 11.66
N ARG A 297 7.03 -12.21 10.82
CA ARG A 297 8.07 -13.23 10.62
C ARG A 297 8.50 -13.40 9.16
N ARG A 298 8.19 -12.41 8.32
CA ARG A 298 8.44 -12.41 6.88
C ARG A 298 9.09 -11.10 6.44
N PRO A 299 10.05 -11.11 5.49
CA PRO A 299 10.68 -9.89 4.98
C PRO A 299 9.64 -8.89 4.47
N LEU A 300 9.56 -7.73 5.09
CA LEU A 300 8.61 -6.68 4.74
C LEU A 300 9.31 -5.33 4.75
N VAL A 301 9.25 -4.63 3.61
CA VAL A 301 9.71 -3.24 3.52
C VAL A 301 8.52 -2.29 3.55
N PHE A 302 8.60 -1.26 4.38
CA PHE A 302 7.69 -0.12 4.34
C PHE A 302 8.30 1.00 3.50
N LEU A 303 7.65 1.40 2.41
CA LEU A 303 8.04 2.59 1.64
C LEU A 303 7.06 3.71 1.96
N LEU A 304 7.56 4.81 2.53
CA LEU A 304 6.76 5.87 3.11
C LEU A 304 7.28 7.24 2.62
N ALA A 305 6.42 8.24 2.67
CA ALA A 305 6.79 9.64 2.47
C ALA A 305 6.53 10.44 3.76
N SER A 306 7.49 11.26 4.19
CA SER A 306 7.33 12.12 5.38
C SER A 306 6.17 13.11 5.25
N ASP A 307 5.82 13.51 4.02
CA ASP A 307 4.73 14.44 3.73
C ASP A 307 3.37 13.77 3.43
N ASP A 308 3.24 12.45 3.61
CA ASP A 308 1.96 11.75 3.43
C ASP A 308 0.89 12.28 4.41
N VAL A 309 -0.28 12.64 3.89
CA VAL A 309 -1.41 13.19 4.66
C VAL A 309 -2.12 12.15 5.52
N PHE A 310 -2.02 10.87 5.15
CA PHE A 310 -2.58 9.78 5.96
C PHE A 310 -1.63 9.35 7.07
N GLY A 311 -0.33 9.54 6.86
CA GLY A 311 0.70 9.30 7.86
C GLY A 311 1.14 10.56 8.58
N SER A 312 2.11 10.40 9.46
CA SER A 312 3.00 11.45 9.93
C SER A 312 4.35 10.79 10.23
N GLU A 313 5.46 11.46 9.92
CA GLU A 313 6.81 10.95 10.21
C GLU A 313 6.95 10.54 11.68
N GLU A 314 6.34 11.29 12.60
CA GLU A 314 6.34 11.02 14.06
C GLU A 314 5.61 9.73 14.45
N THR A 315 4.75 9.21 13.58
CA THR A 315 3.97 7.99 13.84
C THR A 315 4.68 6.73 13.35
N ILE A 316 5.75 6.86 12.56
CA ILE A 316 6.52 5.74 12.04
C ILE A 316 7.23 5.07 13.23
N PRO A 317 6.97 3.78 13.53
CA PRO A 317 7.56 3.10 14.68
C PRO A 317 8.98 2.62 14.33
N THR A 318 9.90 3.56 14.10
CA THR A 318 11.28 3.27 13.64
C THR A 318 12.00 2.29 14.55
N ALA A 319 11.91 2.46 15.88
CA ALA A 319 12.50 1.53 16.84
C ALA A 319 11.95 0.10 16.70
N GLU A 320 10.63 -0.06 16.56
CA GLU A 320 10.00 -1.38 16.39
C GLU A 320 10.40 -2.05 15.07
N ILE A 321 10.56 -1.25 14.01
CA ILE A 321 11.05 -1.70 12.70
C ILE A 321 12.51 -2.17 12.81
N GLU A 322 13.36 -1.44 13.52
CA GLU A 322 14.78 -1.80 13.68
C GLU A 322 15.00 -3.01 14.60
N GLU A 323 14.13 -3.21 15.59
CA GLU A 323 14.16 -4.36 16.50
C GLU A 323 13.68 -5.65 15.84
N ASN A 324 12.75 -5.59 14.88
CA ASN A 324 12.28 -6.78 14.17
C ASN A 324 13.22 -7.11 12.99
N PRO A 325 13.87 -8.29 12.98
CA PRO A 325 14.88 -8.61 11.98
C PRO A 325 14.34 -8.80 10.55
N TRP A 326 13.02 -8.90 10.41
CA TRP A 326 12.32 -9.07 9.14
C TRP A 326 11.86 -7.76 8.52
N LEU A 327 12.02 -6.64 9.20
CA LEU A 327 11.44 -5.37 8.80
C LEU A 327 12.49 -4.38 8.34
N ALA A 328 12.08 -3.52 7.42
CA ALA A 328 12.82 -2.34 7.04
C ALA A 328 11.83 -1.22 6.67
N ALA A 329 12.26 0.02 6.79
CA ALA A 329 11.53 1.17 6.26
C ALA A 329 12.45 2.09 5.47
N ILE A 330 11.93 2.60 4.36
CA ILE A 330 12.52 3.66 3.56
C ILE A 330 11.54 4.82 3.60
N VAL A 331 11.99 5.96 4.11
CA VAL A 331 11.19 7.18 4.20
C VAL A 331 11.79 8.21 3.25
N THR A 332 11.04 8.54 2.20
CA THR A 332 11.38 9.66 1.33
C THR A 332 10.95 10.96 2.02
N PRO A 333 11.71 12.06 1.88
CA PRO A 333 11.33 13.35 2.47
C PRO A 333 10.04 13.91 1.87
N ARG A 334 9.73 13.51 0.63
CA ARG A 334 8.51 13.85 -0.09
C ARG A 334 8.07 12.68 -0.96
N GLY A 335 6.81 12.66 -1.29
CA GLY A 335 6.20 11.70 -2.21
C GLY A 335 4.68 11.76 -2.17
N GLY A 336 4.12 12.41 -1.14
CA GLY A 336 2.70 12.36 -0.86
C GLY A 336 2.22 10.93 -0.61
N HIS A 337 0.90 10.75 -0.68
CA HIS A 337 0.32 9.45 -0.38
C HIS A 337 0.67 8.38 -1.42
N VAL A 338 0.66 8.69 -2.72
CA VAL A 338 0.93 7.68 -3.78
C VAL A 338 1.66 8.32 -4.97
N GLY A 339 2.35 9.44 -4.72
CA GLY A 339 2.98 10.23 -5.77
C GLY A 339 4.39 9.77 -6.10
N PHE A 340 5.28 9.83 -5.09
CA PHE A 340 6.71 9.52 -5.18
C PHE A 340 7.41 10.11 -6.41
N LEU A 341 6.91 11.25 -6.89
CA LEU A 341 7.40 11.92 -8.09
C LEU A 341 8.85 12.33 -7.90
N ASP A 342 9.70 11.86 -8.80
CA ASP A 342 11.09 12.27 -8.86
C ASP A 342 11.52 12.72 -10.26
N GLY A 343 12.52 13.61 -10.29
CA GLY A 343 12.97 14.32 -11.48
C GLY A 343 12.81 15.83 -11.35
N LEU A 344 13.76 16.60 -11.90
CA LEU A 344 13.87 18.04 -11.63
C LEU A 344 12.69 18.87 -12.19
N LEU A 345 12.34 18.68 -13.48
CA LEU A 345 11.36 19.52 -14.19
C LEU A 345 10.15 18.71 -14.69
N TRP A 346 10.38 17.60 -15.39
CA TRP A 346 9.33 16.84 -16.08
C TRP A 346 9.37 15.38 -15.64
N PRO A 347 8.70 15.03 -14.53
CA PRO A 347 8.71 13.66 -14.03
C PRO A 347 8.06 12.73 -15.06
N LYS A 348 8.68 11.57 -15.29
CA LYS A 348 8.15 10.52 -16.18
C LYS A 348 8.14 9.19 -15.44
N PRO A 349 7.07 8.40 -15.57
CA PRO A 349 7.04 7.07 -14.98
C PRO A 349 8.12 6.18 -15.63
N PRO A 350 8.68 5.21 -14.89
CA PRO A 350 8.36 4.87 -13.50
C PRO A 350 8.97 5.84 -12.48
N PHE A 351 8.22 6.18 -11.43
CA PHE A 351 8.69 7.05 -10.35
C PHE A 351 9.44 6.25 -9.28
N PHE A 352 9.89 6.94 -8.22
CA PHE A 352 10.71 6.33 -7.17
C PHE A 352 10.07 5.05 -6.60
N SER A 353 8.76 5.06 -6.32
CA SER A 353 8.03 3.93 -5.76
C SER A 353 8.08 2.70 -6.65
N GLU A 354 7.71 2.84 -7.93
CA GLU A 354 7.70 1.68 -8.84
C GLU A 354 9.10 1.17 -9.10
N ARG A 355 10.10 2.06 -9.20
CA ARG A 355 11.50 1.66 -9.39
C ARG A 355 12.05 0.89 -8.20
N PHE A 356 11.77 1.35 -6.98
CA PHE A 356 12.17 0.65 -5.75
C PHE A 356 11.47 -0.72 -5.65
N VAL A 357 10.14 -0.74 -5.78
CA VAL A 357 9.35 -1.97 -5.67
C VAL A 357 9.78 -2.99 -6.72
N ALA A 358 9.99 -2.57 -7.97
CA ALA A 358 10.46 -3.45 -9.02
C ALA A 358 11.86 -4.01 -8.73
N ALA A 359 12.80 -3.20 -8.23
CA ALA A 359 14.13 -3.67 -7.85
C ALA A 359 14.07 -4.73 -6.74
N TYR A 360 13.30 -4.45 -5.69
CA TYR A 360 13.14 -5.35 -4.55
C TYR A 360 12.45 -6.67 -4.96
N LEU A 361 11.35 -6.60 -5.70
CA LEU A 361 10.65 -7.79 -6.19
C LEU A 361 11.53 -8.61 -7.15
N LYS A 362 12.28 -7.99 -8.06
CA LYS A 362 13.22 -8.70 -8.94
C LYS A 362 14.26 -9.47 -8.14
N ALA A 363 14.83 -8.85 -7.11
CA ALA A 363 15.79 -9.50 -6.23
C ALA A 363 15.18 -10.69 -5.48
N LEU A 364 13.96 -10.53 -4.94
CA LEU A 364 13.23 -11.62 -4.28
C LEU A 364 12.88 -12.76 -5.25
N LEU A 365 12.42 -12.43 -6.46
CA LEU A 365 12.10 -13.41 -7.51
C LEU A 365 13.34 -14.22 -7.89
N GLN A 366 14.49 -13.56 -8.05
CA GLN A 366 15.78 -14.24 -8.30
C GLN A 366 16.18 -15.13 -7.12
N LEU A 367 16.03 -14.65 -5.89
CA LEU A 367 16.34 -15.41 -4.68
C LEU A 367 15.47 -16.67 -4.56
N CYS A 368 14.17 -16.57 -4.84
CA CYS A 368 13.24 -17.70 -4.81
C CYS A 368 13.58 -18.78 -5.85
N ARG A 369 14.13 -18.39 -7.00
CA ARG A 369 14.46 -19.29 -8.10
C ARG A 369 15.80 -20.01 -7.92
N LYS A 370 16.64 -19.59 -6.96
CA LYS A 370 17.86 -20.32 -6.61
C LYS A 370 17.51 -21.67 -5.95
N PRO A 371 18.33 -22.72 -6.13
CA PRO A 371 18.19 -23.96 -5.37
C PRO A 371 18.15 -23.66 -3.87
N GLY A 372 17.11 -24.12 -3.16
CA GLY A 372 16.92 -23.79 -1.74
C GLY A 372 16.35 -22.39 -1.46
N GLY A 373 15.72 -21.72 -2.43
CA GLY A 373 15.15 -20.37 -2.30
C GLY A 373 14.30 -20.13 -1.05
N THR A 374 13.55 -21.13 -0.59
CA THR A 374 12.81 -21.10 0.69
C THR A 374 13.71 -20.84 1.89
N ALA A 375 14.82 -21.57 1.98
CA ALA A 375 15.79 -21.42 3.05
C ALA A 375 16.48 -20.06 2.95
N HIS A 376 16.72 -19.56 1.74
CA HIS A 376 17.31 -18.24 1.54
C HIS A 376 16.41 -17.10 2.00
N LEU A 377 15.11 -17.14 1.68
CA LEU A 377 14.15 -16.16 2.22
C LEU A 377 14.05 -16.25 3.74
N ALA A 378 13.94 -17.46 4.29
CA ALA A 378 13.89 -17.68 5.73
C ALA A 378 15.18 -17.26 6.47
N GLN A 379 16.30 -17.13 5.77
CA GLN A 379 17.55 -16.64 6.36
C GLN A 379 17.66 -15.13 6.39
N LEU A 380 16.81 -14.37 5.67
CA LEU A 380 16.91 -12.91 5.66
C LEU A 380 16.71 -12.30 7.05
N GLY A 381 15.79 -12.85 7.86
CA GLY A 381 15.57 -12.42 9.23
C GLY A 381 16.57 -12.95 10.26
N THR A 382 17.68 -13.55 9.84
CA THR A 382 18.73 -13.98 10.77
C THR A 382 19.77 -12.86 10.97
N PRO A 383 20.37 -12.73 12.17
CA PRO A 383 21.47 -11.81 12.40
C PRO A 383 22.64 -12.11 11.45
N CYS A 384 23.38 -11.07 11.07
CA CYS A 384 24.68 -11.30 10.43
C CYS A 384 25.62 -11.93 11.47
N THR A 385 26.13 -13.13 11.20
CA THR A 385 27.25 -13.67 11.97
C THR A 385 28.45 -12.74 11.78
N SER A 386 28.99 -12.22 12.88
CA SER A 386 30.14 -11.31 12.94
C SER A 386 31.37 -11.85 12.23
#